data_AF-A0A061SBQ8-F1
#
_entry.id   AF-A0A061SBQ8-F1
#
_cell.length_a   1.000
_cell.length_b   1.000
_cell.length_c   1.000
_cell.angle_alpha   90.00
_cell.angle_beta   90.00
_cell.angle_gamma   90.00
#
_symmetry.space_group_name_H-M   'P 1'
#
loop_
_entity.id
_entity.type
_entity.pdbx_description
1 polymer ?
#
loop_
_entity_poly.entity_id
_entity_poly.type
_entity_poly.pdbx_seq_one_letter_code
_entity_poly.pdbx_strand_id
1 'polypeptide(L)'
;PGEAIFVPSGWHHMVENIDDCISINHNWFNSHNIHWVVSFLAKGRRNAEASIEDCRELCPTHGEFEELVQRNLAANCGLDYCQLLQVMDRAVDQTAADLCASREDEASAQEIRRDQTHPCHQLPAPAARRPALPVPETGL
;
A
#
# COMPACT_ATOMS: atom_id res chain seq x y z
N PRO A 1 22.23 -4.63 -18.02
CA PRO A 1 21.92 -5.50 -16.86
C PRO A 1 21.54 -4.66 -15.64
N GLY A 2 20.58 -5.10 -14.82
CA GLY A 2 20.12 -4.35 -13.64
C GLY A 2 19.10 -3.24 -13.91
N GLU A 3 18.63 -3.11 -15.16
CA GLU A 3 17.55 -2.21 -15.52
C GLU A 3 16.18 -2.88 -15.29
N ALA A 4 15.17 -2.08 -15.00
CA ALA A 4 13.78 -2.53 -14.85
C ALA A 4 12.88 -1.76 -15.83
N ILE A 5 11.91 -2.45 -16.40
CA ILE A 5 10.89 -1.86 -17.28
C ILE A 5 9.52 -1.99 -16.63
N PHE A 6 8.70 -0.95 -16.75
CA PHE A 6 7.29 -1.00 -16.38
C PHE A 6 6.45 -1.17 -17.64
N VAL A 7 5.65 -2.24 -17.68
CA VAL A 7 4.69 -2.50 -18.76
C VAL A 7 3.28 -2.21 -18.23
N PRO A 8 2.59 -1.16 -18.70
CA PRO A 8 1.26 -0.84 -18.21
C PRO A 8 0.22 -1.90 -18.60
N SER A 9 -0.83 -2.04 -17.79
CA SER A 9 -1.94 -2.95 -18.09
C SER A 9 -2.57 -2.65 -19.46
N GLY A 10 -2.80 -3.68 -20.26
CA GLY A 10 -3.41 -3.58 -21.59
C GLY A 10 -2.42 -3.32 -22.74
N TRP A 11 -1.12 -3.21 -22.48
CA TRP A 11 -0.13 -2.97 -23.53
C TRP A 11 0.29 -4.26 -24.22
N HIS A 12 0.13 -4.30 -25.54
CA HIS A 12 0.73 -5.32 -26.39
C HIS A 12 2.25 -5.11 -26.46
N HIS A 13 3.02 -6.16 -26.18
CA HIS A 13 4.47 -6.10 -26.17
C HIS A 13 5.09 -7.41 -26.68
N MET A 14 6.28 -7.29 -27.27
CA MET A 14 7.11 -8.39 -27.73
C MET A 14 8.50 -8.23 -27.11
N VAL A 15 9.11 -9.34 -26.72
CA VAL A 15 10.44 -9.37 -26.12
C VAL A 15 11.31 -10.32 -26.93
N GLU A 16 12.48 -9.83 -27.34
CA GLU A 16 13.52 -10.60 -28.02
C GLU A 16 14.82 -10.51 -27.21
N ASN A 17 15.44 -11.66 -26.92
CA ASN A 17 16.74 -11.72 -26.27
C ASN A 17 17.82 -11.78 -27.36
N ILE A 18 18.63 -10.72 -27.49
CA ILE A 18 19.68 -10.62 -28.51
C ILE A 18 20.96 -11.37 -28.10
N ASP A 19 21.23 -11.45 -26.80
CA ASP A 19 22.34 -12.18 -26.18
C ASP A 19 21.82 -13.09 -25.06
N ASP A 20 22.70 -13.91 -24.46
CA ASP A 20 22.37 -14.74 -23.28
C ASP A 20 21.81 -13.87 -22.14
N CYS A 21 20.54 -14.08 -21.82
CA CYS A 21 19.77 -13.21 -20.95
C CYS A 21 18.99 -14.01 -19.90
N ILE A 22 19.06 -13.56 -18.65
CA ILE A 22 18.17 -13.98 -17.56
C ILE A 22 17.40 -12.75 -17.10
N SER A 23 16.08 -12.85 -17.06
CA SER A 23 15.18 -11.80 -16.58
C SER A 23 14.11 -12.38 -15.66
N ILE A 24 13.56 -11.53 -14.78
CA ILE A 24 12.45 -11.85 -13.89
C ILE A 24 11.34 -10.84 -14.14
N ASN A 25 10.11 -11.32 -14.29
CA ASN A 25 8.92 -10.50 -14.44
C ASN A 25 7.88 -10.88 -13.37
N HIS A 26 7.12 -9.89 -12.91
CA HIS A 26 5.98 -10.12 -12.04
C HIS A 26 4.79 -9.28 -12.53
N ASN A 27 3.69 -9.94 -12.86
CA ASN A 27 2.41 -9.28 -13.08
C ASN A 27 1.77 -8.96 -11.74
N TRP A 28 1.23 -7.76 -11.59
CA TRP A 28 0.61 -7.30 -10.36
C TRP A 28 -0.59 -6.41 -10.67
N PHE A 29 -1.49 -6.29 -9.69
CA PHE A 29 -2.61 -5.36 -9.75
C PHE A 29 -2.67 -4.50 -8.49
N ASN A 30 -3.37 -3.38 -8.60
CA ASN A 30 -3.57 -2.39 -7.55
C ASN A 30 -4.93 -1.69 -7.76
N SER A 31 -5.25 -0.70 -6.92
CA SER A 31 -6.53 0.03 -6.98
C SER A 31 -6.81 0.68 -8.34
N HIS A 32 -5.79 1.09 -9.09
CA HIS A 32 -5.95 1.74 -10.39
C HIS A 32 -6.39 0.76 -11.48
N ASN A 33 -5.86 -0.47 -11.47
CA ASN A 33 -6.11 -1.46 -12.54
C ASN A 33 -7.02 -2.62 -12.12
N ILE A 34 -7.55 -2.62 -10.90
CA ILE A 34 -8.43 -3.68 -10.37
C ILE A 34 -9.65 -3.98 -11.25
N HIS A 35 -10.18 -2.97 -11.95
CA HIS A 35 -11.31 -3.13 -12.86
C HIS A 35 -11.00 -4.09 -14.02
N TRP A 36 -9.73 -4.17 -14.45
CA TRP A 36 -9.28 -5.15 -15.43
C TRP A 36 -9.30 -6.57 -14.86
N VAL A 37 -8.89 -6.75 -13.59
CA VAL A 37 -8.92 -8.05 -12.90
C VAL A 37 -10.35 -8.55 -12.76
N VAL A 38 -11.28 -7.68 -12.33
CA VAL A 38 -12.71 -8.03 -12.22
C VAL A 38 -13.28 -8.43 -13.58
N SER A 39 -12.95 -7.67 -14.64
CA SER A 39 -13.40 -7.97 -16.00
C SER A 39 -12.82 -9.29 -16.52
N PHE A 40 -11.55 -9.55 -16.23
CA PHE A 40 -10.86 -10.81 -16.56
C PHE A 40 -11.52 -12.00 -15.86
N LEU A 41 -11.78 -11.91 -14.55
CA LEU A 41 -12.45 -12.97 -13.79
C LEU A 41 -13.89 -13.19 -14.22
N ALA A 42 -14.63 -12.13 -14.58
CA ALA A 42 -15.99 -12.27 -15.10
C ALA A 42 -16.02 -13.05 -16.43
N LYS A 43 -15.04 -12.81 -17.30
CA LYS A 43 -14.87 -13.61 -18.52
C LYS A 43 -14.41 -15.02 -18.19
N GLY A 44 -13.44 -15.17 -17.28
CA GLY A 44 -12.93 -16.44 -16.81
C GLY A 44 -14.03 -17.34 -16.25
N ARG A 45 -14.91 -16.81 -15.39
CA ARG A 45 -16.02 -17.56 -14.78
C ARG A 45 -16.98 -18.08 -15.85
N ARG A 46 -17.37 -17.24 -16.82
CA ARG A 46 -18.25 -17.66 -17.92
C ARG A 46 -17.62 -18.78 -18.75
N ASN A 47 -16.33 -18.68 -19.02
CA ASN A 47 -15.60 -19.72 -19.73
C ASN A 47 -15.48 -21.02 -18.92
N ALA A 48 -15.18 -20.90 -17.62
CA ALA A 48 -15.11 -22.03 -16.69
C ALA A 48 -16.45 -22.76 -16.63
N GLU A 49 -17.55 -22.03 -16.40
CA GLU A 49 -18.92 -22.55 -16.40
C GLU A 49 -19.27 -23.27 -17.71
N ALA A 50 -19.05 -22.61 -18.85
CA ALA A 50 -19.33 -23.21 -20.16
C ALA A 50 -18.49 -24.48 -20.43
N SER A 51 -17.27 -24.56 -19.88
CA SER A 51 -16.37 -25.70 -20.10
C SER A 51 -16.74 -26.96 -19.33
N ILE A 52 -17.56 -26.84 -18.28
CA ILE A 52 -17.98 -27.96 -17.41
C ILE A 52 -19.49 -28.09 -17.31
N GLU A 53 -20.23 -27.47 -18.23
CA GLU A 53 -21.70 -27.46 -18.20
C GLU A 53 -22.30 -28.87 -18.21
N ASP A 54 -21.64 -29.81 -18.88
CA ASP A 54 -21.98 -31.23 -18.90
C ASP A 54 -21.91 -31.90 -17.52
N CYS A 55 -21.09 -31.37 -16.61
CA CYS A 55 -21.00 -31.83 -15.23
C CYS A 55 -22.16 -31.33 -14.35
N ARG A 56 -23.00 -30.41 -14.83
CA ARG A 56 -24.05 -29.77 -13.99
C ARG A 56 -25.05 -30.77 -13.42
N GLU A 57 -25.41 -31.78 -14.20
CA GLU A 57 -26.33 -32.84 -13.76
C GLU A 57 -25.72 -33.78 -12.70
N LEU A 58 -24.38 -33.81 -12.60
CA LEU A 58 -23.67 -34.58 -11.58
C LEU A 58 -23.60 -33.85 -10.23
N CYS A 59 -23.93 -32.55 -10.19
CA CYS A 59 -23.95 -31.74 -8.99
C CYS A 59 -25.36 -31.76 -8.35
N PRO A 60 -25.51 -32.28 -7.13
CA PRO A 60 -26.81 -32.33 -6.43
C PRO A 60 -27.47 -30.95 -6.26
N THR A 61 -26.67 -29.89 -6.13
CA THR A 61 -27.13 -28.52 -5.93
C THR A 61 -26.45 -27.54 -6.87
N HIS A 62 -27.12 -26.40 -7.09
CA HIS A 62 -26.51 -25.27 -7.80
C HIS A 62 -25.24 -24.76 -7.11
N GLY A 63 -25.19 -24.80 -5.77
CA GLY A 63 -24.03 -24.38 -4.99
C GLY A 63 -22.80 -25.23 -5.25
N GLU A 64 -22.93 -26.56 -5.28
CA GLU A 64 -21.81 -27.47 -5.58
C GLU A 64 -21.28 -27.27 -7.00
N PHE A 65 -22.16 -27.00 -7.97
CA PHE A 65 -21.72 -26.67 -9.32
C PHE A 65 -20.97 -25.33 -9.34
N GLU A 66 -21.46 -24.31 -8.65
CA GLU A 66 -20.78 -23.02 -8.55
C GLU A 66 -19.40 -23.16 -7.88
N GLU A 67 -19.27 -23.97 -6.83
CA GLU A 67 -17.97 -24.26 -6.22
C GLU A 67 -16.99 -24.91 -7.22
N LEU A 68 -17.48 -25.82 -8.06
CA LEU A 68 -16.68 -26.42 -9.12
C LEU A 68 -16.24 -25.38 -10.16
N VAL A 69 -17.14 -24.46 -10.55
CA VAL A 69 -16.83 -23.32 -11.43
C VAL A 69 -15.77 -22.42 -10.79
N GLN A 70 -15.90 -22.06 -9.51
CA GLN A 70 -14.94 -21.20 -8.81
C GLN A 70 -13.56 -21.88 -8.69
N ARG A 71 -13.51 -23.19 -8.42
CA ARG A 71 -12.26 -23.95 -8.39
C ARG A 71 -11.58 -24.00 -9.75
N ASN A 72 -12.35 -24.19 -10.82
CA ASN A 72 -11.84 -24.14 -12.20
C ASN A 72 -11.34 -22.73 -12.55
N LEU A 73 -12.09 -21.69 -12.15
CA LEU A 73 -11.68 -20.29 -12.28
C LEU A 73 -10.36 -20.02 -11.58
N ALA A 74 -10.20 -20.41 -10.32
CA ALA A 74 -8.94 -20.25 -9.58
C ALA A 74 -7.79 -20.99 -10.27
N ALA A 75 -8.00 -22.20 -10.77
CA ALA A 75 -6.97 -22.97 -11.45
C ALA A 75 -6.50 -22.31 -12.77
N ASN A 76 -7.43 -21.72 -13.53
CA ASN A 76 -7.14 -21.13 -14.84
C ASN A 76 -6.70 -19.67 -14.79
N CYS A 77 -7.27 -18.89 -13.86
CA CYS A 77 -7.04 -17.46 -13.73
C CYS A 77 -6.09 -17.11 -12.58
N GLY A 78 -5.72 -18.07 -11.74
CA GLY A 78 -4.90 -17.88 -10.54
C GLY A 78 -5.66 -17.27 -9.35
N LEU A 79 -6.96 -16.98 -9.51
CA LEU A 79 -7.80 -16.37 -8.49
C LEU A 79 -9.28 -16.71 -8.75
N ASP A 80 -10.05 -16.93 -7.69
CA ASP A 80 -11.52 -16.91 -7.73
C ASP A 80 -12.08 -15.63 -7.10
N TYR A 81 -13.42 -15.50 -7.05
CA TYR A 81 -14.03 -14.30 -6.46
C TYR A 81 -13.83 -14.20 -4.95
N CYS A 82 -13.83 -15.32 -4.22
CA CYS A 82 -13.60 -15.32 -2.78
C CYS A 82 -12.19 -14.82 -2.45
N GLN A 83 -11.20 -15.31 -3.18
CA GLN A 83 -9.81 -14.90 -3.02
C GLN A 83 -9.60 -13.44 -3.43
N LEU A 84 -10.26 -12.95 -4.48
CA LEU A 84 -10.25 -11.52 -4.83
C LEU A 84 -10.74 -10.66 -3.67
N LEU A 85 -11.88 -11.02 -3.07
CA LEU A 85 -12.44 -10.29 -1.94
C LEU A 85 -11.53 -10.36 -0.72
N GLN A 86 -10.91 -11.50 -0.44
CA GLN A 86 -9.92 -11.61 0.64
C GLN A 86 -8.73 -10.67 0.43
N VAL A 87 -8.23 -10.54 -0.80
CA VAL A 87 -7.15 -9.59 -1.10
C VAL A 87 -7.62 -8.15 -0.88
N MET A 88 -8.84 -7.82 -1.30
CA MET A 88 -9.42 -6.49 -1.09
C MET A 88 -9.62 -6.16 0.39
N ASP A 89 -10.16 -7.09 1.17
CA ASP A 89 -10.36 -6.93 2.61
C ASP A 89 -9.04 -6.63 3.31
N ARG A 90 -7.97 -7.37 2.97
CA ARG A 90 -6.63 -7.10 3.51
C ARG A 90 -6.09 -5.72 3.12
N ALA A 91 -6.33 -5.28 1.90
CA ALA A 91 -5.92 -3.95 1.46
C ALA A 91 -6.69 -2.84 2.22
N VAL A 92 -7.98 -3.05 2.49
CA VAL A 92 -8.82 -2.14 3.28
C VAL A 92 -8.34 -2.09 4.73
N ASP A 93 -8.12 -3.25 5.35
CA ASP A 93 -7.62 -3.35 6.74
C ASP A 93 -6.28 -2.62 6.89
N GLN A 94 -5.36 -2.82 5.95
CA GLN A 94 -4.06 -2.15 5.97
C GLN A 94 -4.22 -0.63 5.83
N THR A 95 -5.05 -0.19 4.87
CA THR A 95 -5.29 1.24 4.67
C THR A 95 -5.91 1.90 5.90
N ALA A 96 -6.84 1.21 6.57
CA ALA A 96 -7.44 1.68 7.81
C ALA A 96 -6.41 1.78 8.95
N ALA A 97 -5.53 0.80 9.08
CA ALA A 97 -4.45 0.81 10.06
C ALA A 97 -3.48 1.99 9.83
N ASP A 98 -3.08 2.23 8.58
CA ASP A 98 -2.18 3.34 8.22
C ASP A 98 -2.81 4.72 8.49
N LEU A 99 -4.12 4.85 8.24
CA LEU A 99 -4.87 6.07 8.56
C LEU A 99 -5.02 6.30 10.07
N CYS A 100 -5.15 5.24 10.86
CA CYS A 100 -5.16 5.37 12.32
C CYS A 100 -3.79 5.79 12.85
N ALA A 101 -2.71 5.15 12.38
CA ALA A 101 -1.35 5.47 12.80
C ALA A 101 -0.95 6.92 12.46
N SER A 102 -1.26 7.39 11.24
CA SER A 102 -0.96 8.77 10.85
C SER A 102 -1.68 9.83 11.71
N ARG A 103 -2.89 9.54 12.21
CA ARG A 103 -3.60 10.43 13.14
C ARG A 103 -2.95 10.50 14.52
N GLU A 104 -2.42 9.38 15.01
CA GLU A 104 -1.70 9.32 16.29
C GLU A 104 -0.36 10.06 16.20
N ASP A 105 0.36 9.94 15.08
CA ASP A 105 1.58 10.68 14.80
C ASP A 105 1.32 12.19 14.74
N GLU A 106 0.26 12.62 14.05
CA GLU A 106 -0.15 14.02 13.99
C GLU A 106 -0.54 14.57 15.36
N ALA A 107 -1.31 13.82 16.15
CA ALA A 107 -1.71 14.19 17.50
C ALA A 107 -0.49 14.35 18.42
N SER A 108 0.44 13.40 18.38
CA SER A 108 1.70 13.43 19.13
C SER A 108 2.57 14.62 18.71
N ALA A 109 2.68 14.90 17.42
CA ALA A 109 3.41 16.06 16.90
C ALA A 109 2.76 17.40 17.28
N GLN A 110 1.44 17.46 17.40
CA GLN A 110 0.71 18.63 17.90
C GLN A 110 0.92 18.84 19.41
N GLU A 111 0.95 17.76 20.20
CA GLU A 111 1.21 17.81 21.64
C GLU A 111 2.64 18.29 21.93
N ILE A 112 3.65 17.73 21.24
CA ILE A 112 5.04 18.20 21.34
C ILE A 112 5.16 19.69 20.99
N ARG A 113 4.49 20.15 19.93
CA ARG A 113 4.48 21.58 19.56
C ARG A 113 3.83 22.44 20.64
N ARG A 114 2.74 21.99 21.28
CA ARG A 114 2.09 22.73 22.37
C ARG A 114 3.03 22.87 23.57
N ASP A 115 3.69 21.79 23.98
CA ASP A 115 4.63 21.79 25.11
C ASP A 115 5.83 22.70 24.87
N GLN A 116 6.34 22.75 23.63
CA GLN A 116 7.43 23.67 23.26
C GLN A 116 7.00 25.14 23.18
N THR A 117 5.71 25.42 23.02
CA THR A 117 5.18 26.80 23.01
C THR A 117 4.70 27.28 24.38
N HIS A 118 4.69 26.42 25.40
CA HIS A 118 4.39 26.86 26.75
C HIS A 118 5.57 27.68 27.30
N PRO A 119 5.34 28.93 27.78
CA PRO A 119 6.41 29.75 28.33
C PRO A 119 6.85 29.16 29.68
N CYS A 120 7.88 28.32 29.66
CA CYS A 120 8.57 27.89 30.86
C CYS A 120 9.21 29.12 31.52
N HIS A 121 8.57 29.59 32.58
CA HIS A 121 9.03 30.51 33.62
C HIS A 121 10.01 31.61 33.19
N GLN A 122 9.53 32.86 33.23
CA GLN A 122 10.37 34.04 33.40
C GLN A 122 11.35 33.81 34.55
N LEU A 123 12.62 33.51 34.24
CA LEU A 123 13.70 33.61 35.21
C LEU A 123 13.72 35.06 35.69
N PRO A 124 13.78 35.33 37.00
CA PRO A 124 13.87 36.70 37.49
C PRO A 124 15.13 37.35 36.91
N ALA A 125 14.96 38.58 36.40
CA ALA A 125 16.04 39.33 35.77
C ALA A 125 17.28 39.40 36.70
N PRO A 126 18.51 39.24 36.18
CA PRO A 126 19.71 39.32 37.00
C PRO A 126 19.82 40.72 37.61
N ALA A 127 19.99 40.78 38.94
CA ALA A 127 20.17 42.02 39.67
C ALA A 127 21.31 42.85 39.05
N ALA A 128 21.03 44.14 38.79
CA ALA A 128 21.96 45.06 38.16
C ALA A 128 23.32 45.05 38.88
N ARG A 129 24.39 44.77 38.12
CA ARG A 129 25.77 44.89 38.62
C ARG A 129 26.03 46.35 39.01
N ARG A 130 26.48 46.56 40.24
CA ARG A 130 26.96 47.89 40.71
C ARG A 130 28.08 48.38 39.79
N PRO A 131 28.13 49.69 39.45
CA PRO A 131 29.19 50.23 38.61
C PRO A 131 30.54 50.16 39.33
N ALA A 132 31.57 49.78 38.57
CA ALA A 132 32.95 49.76 39.02
C ALA A 132 33.46 51.19 39.25
N LEU A 133 34.17 51.40 40.37
CA LEU A 133 34.86 52.66 40.65
C LEU A 133 36.08 52.82 39.72
N PRO A 134 36.40 54.04 39.24
CA PRO A 134 37.55 54.28 38.40
C PRO A 134 38.85 54.17 39.19
N VAL A 135 39.84 53.49 38.60
CA VAL A 135 41.22 53.39 39.10
C VAL A 135 42.00 54.61 38.60
N PRO A 136 42.83 55.29 39.42
CA PRO A 136 43.60 56.44 38.97
C PRO A 136 44.82 56.01 38.15
N GLU A 137 45.05 56.68 37.02
CA GLU A 137 46.27 56.55 36.23
C GLU A 137 47.43 57.27 36.93
N THR A 138 48.46 56.52 37.32
CA THR A 138 49.78 57.06 37.65
C THR A 138 50.64 57.04 36.41
N GLY A 139 51.03 58.23 35.94
CA GLY A 139 51.99 58.39 34.86
C GLY A 139 53.43 58.13 35.30
N LEU A 140 54.21 57.57 34.37
CA LEU A 140 55.59 57.91 34.01
C LEU A 140 55.91 57.27 32.65
#